data_AF-S7P372-F1
#
_entry.id   AF-S7P372-F1
#
_cell.length_a   1.000
_cell.length_b   1.000
_cell.length_c   1.000
_cell.angle_alpha   90.00
_cell.angle_beta   90.00
_cell.angle_gamma   90.00
#
_symmetry.space_group_name_H-M   'P 1'
#
loop_
_entity.id
_entity.type
_entity.pdbx_description
1 polymer ?
#
loop_
_entity_poly.entity_id
_entity_poly.type
_entity_poly.pdbx_seq_one_letter_code
_entity_poly.pdbx_strand_id
1 'polypeptide(L)'
;MCDIELHSHEVQGRRSGTGRAHSTGRTQAPFACTQAPSLCTRIRGLSPSPVPLVVSQAPLGQWTRIFSVALFVEHVLLGTEDHSPELHTLLTDYVFSLDKCLQGNSDIKTLRPFSAVMATLRECKDRASKTFTRVAIEQHARFRHLCTSFFVDLVSTLCFKDNCPPSRDVVQELLSLLFVEKTLLRDAPQRHCEHTKSLSPFDDMVDKTPVIRSVVLKLLLKYSFPEVKDCIQDHLSQLEQKPFLAEDKTELYVLFSSCLEDSIHEKNSALPAQGDSTYLQEDGQFLGECLPRCSRDPGLEASIEYLQETARIRLCLDRACEVLSKLLEGSGKSPLSFLSLAQKSLDLAEEQRQFLRQVERFCTQSGNDWYRVYLVRRLVSRQGMEFVQSFLQPDHPAQWVFPQEVQAQQACRGSQTHQATYLLLALFREVTTLYRSQNTHLHPKPQELKALGKFIKESQTLSPDMRDFATGLVTNDLPLLRTAGPGDGGLAGMVTELAVHTAATLLCGQHRVLEPLRNLAFSPATMARAFLPTMPQDMLAQARSWKGLERVQWYSTCPVPWSQSSEL
;
A
#
# COMPACT_ATOMS: atom_id res chain seq x y z
N MET A 1 -1.83 1.78 -15.17
CA MET A 1 -1.88 3.23 -15.36
C MET A 1 -2.77 3.83 -14.30
N CYS A 2 -2.15 4.24 -13.21
CA CYS A 2 -2.56 5.22 -12.22
C CYS A 2 -1.28 5.44 -11.42
N ASP A 3 -0.48 6.40 -11.87
CA ASP A 3 0.76 6.82 -11.24
C ASP A 3 0.45 7.51 -9.92
N ILE A 4 1.03 7.01 -8.83
CA ILE A 4 1.06 7.68 -7.53
C ILE A 4 2.48 8.26 -7.41
N GLU A 5 2.64 9.52 -7.81
CA GLU A 5 3.82 10.32 -7.51
C GLU A 5 3.81 10.70 -6.03
N LEU A 6 4.63 10.02 -5.24
CA LEU A 6 5.07 10.48 -3.92
C LEU A 6 6.34 11.31 -4.11
N HIS A 7 6.21 12.64 -4.08
CA HIS A 7 7.36 13.52 -3.94
C HIS A 7 7.84 13.55 -2.49
N SER A 8 8.88 12.76 -2.21
CA SER A 8 9.75 12.94 -1.04
C SER A 8 11.04 13.61 -1.51
N HIS A 9 11.23 14.87 -1.13
CA HIS A 9 12.52 15.55 -1.31
C HIS A 9 13.47 15.11 -0.19
N GLU A 10 14.36 14.16 -0.49
CA GLU A 10 15.64 14.00 0.19
C GLU A 10 16.72 14.72 -0.62
N VAL A 11 17.43 15.67 0.00
CA VAL A 11 18.69 16.20 -0.52
C VAL A 11 19.81 15.71 0.40
N GLN A 12 20.64 14.84 -0.15
CA GLN A 12 21.79 14.23 0.49
C GLN A 12 23.04 15.11 0.31
N GLY A 13 23.83 15.29 1.36
CA GLY A 13 25.09 16.02 1.27
C GLY A 13 25.99 15.89 2.50
N ARG A 14 26.74 14.78 2.60
CA ARG A 14 27.96 14.70 3.44
C ARG A 14 29.14 15.27 2.67
N ARG A 15 29.82 16.30 3.20
CA ARG A 15 31.27 16.51 3.03
C ARG A 15 31.88 17.06 4.32
N SER A 16 32.92 16.35 4.75
CA SER A 16 33.88 16.70 5.79
C SER A 16 34.75 17.90 5.38
N GLY A 17 35.04 18.80 6.32
CA GLY A 17 36.02 19.87 6.13
C GLY A 17 36.17 20.74 7.39
N THR A 18 37.34 20.65 8.01
CA THR A 18 37.83 21.43 9.16
C THR A 18 37.92 22.93 8.85
N GLY A 19 37.56 23.80 9.80
CA GLY A 19 37.83 25.24 9.68
C GLY A 19 37.32 26.06 10.86
N ARG A 20 38.26 26.55 11.68
CA ARG A 20 38.08 27.42 12.85
C ARG A 20 38.05 28.88 12.38
N ALA A 21 37.04 29.69 12.75
CA ALA A 21 37.15 31.16 12.77
C ALA A 21 36.04 31.82 13.60
N HIS A 22 36.41 32.87 14.32
CA HIS A 22 35.66 33.64 15.32
C HIS A 22 34.78 34.77 14.75
N SER A 23 33.81 35.19 15.58
CA SER A 23 33.19 36.54 15.73
C SER A 23 32.30 37.06 14.58
N THR A 24 31.15 37.74 14.76
CA THR A 24 30.42 38.31 15.91
C THR A 24 29.04 38.78 15.41
N GLY A 25 27.99 38.62 16.23
CA GLY A 25 26.91 39.61 16.38
C GLY A 25 25.70 39.58 15.44
N ARG A 26 24.59 38.97 15.90
CA ARG A 26 23.33 39.66 16.26
C ARG A 26 22.25 38.63 16.60
N THR A 27 21.77 38.75 17.82
CA THR A 27 20.76 37.91 18.46
C THR A 27 19.37 38.24 17.93
N GLN A 28 18.71 37.30 17.25
CA GLN A 28 17.26 37.20 17.17
C GLN A 28 16.90 35.72 17.35
N ALA A 29 16.50 35.38 18.58
CA ALA A 29 15.97 34.06 18.90
C ALA A 29 14.49 33.98 18.49
N PRO A 30 14.02 32.88 17.89
CA PRO A 30 12.60 32.60 17.80
C PRO A 30 12.10 32.14 19.18
N PHE A 31 10.98 32.69 19.60
CA PHE A 31 10.29 32.36 20.85
C PHE A 31 9.94 30.87 20.89
N ALA A 32 10.69 30.10 21.67
CA ALA A 32 10.27 28.81 22.20
C ALA A 32 9.37 29.07 23.41
N CYS A 33 8.08 28.74 23.30
CA CYS A 33 7.19 28.63 24.46
C CYS A 33 6.59 27.22 24.49
N THR A 34 7.45 26.25 24.75
CA THR A 34 7.07 24.90 25.18
C THR A 34 7.86 24.57 26.44
N GLN A 35 7.50 25.23 27.54
CA GLN A 35 7.78 24.74 28.88
C GLN A 35 6.45 24.56 29.60
N ALA A 36 5.88 23.36 29.46
CA ALA A 36 4.84 22.88 30.37
C ALA A 36 5.47 22.60 31.74
N PRO A 37 4.82 22.90 32.87
CA PRO A 37 5.29 22.45 34.16
C PRO A 37 5.06 20.93 34.28
N SER A 38 6.12 20.23 34.62
CA SER A 38 6.27 18.78 34.84
C SER A 38 5.49 18.21 36.04
N LEU A 39 4.36 18.82 36.42
CA LEU A 39 3.61 18.47 37.64
C LEU A 39 2.53 17.38 37.45
N CYS A 40 2.26 16.92 36.21
CA CYS A 40 1.14 16.00 35.92
C CYS A 40 1.56 14.66 35.27
N THR A 41 2.81 14.23 35.42
CA THR A 41 3.26 12.90 34.97
C THR A 41 3.45 11.99 36.18
N ARG A 42 2.62 10.95 36.32
CA ARG A 42 2.70 9.99 37.44
C ARG A 42 4.01 9.20 37.42
N ILE A 43 4.82 9.35 38.46
CA ILE A 43 5.87 8.41 38.86
C ILE A 43 5.19 7.21 39.54
N ARG A 44 5.32 6.01 38.98
CA ARG A 44 4.85 4.75 39.62
C ARG A 44 5.88 4.31 40.66
N GLY A 45 5.46 4.20 41.91
CA GLY A 45 6.20 3.49 42.95
C GLY A 45 6.04 4.15 44.31
N LEU A 46 4.93 3.86 44.99
CA LEU A 46 4.73 3.79 46.44
C LEU A 46 3.21 3.72 46.69
N SER A 47 2.77 2.76 47.50
CA SER A 47 1.36 2.47 47.80
C SER A 47 0.66 3.69 48.45
N PRO A 48 -0.47 4.19 47.91
CA PRO A 48 -1.18 5.29 48.55
C PRO A 48 -2.25 4.76 49.53
N SER A 49 -2.32 5.40 50.69
CA SER A 49 -3.48 5.39 51.59
C SER A 49 -4.71 6.03 50.89
N PRO A 50 -5.94 5.95 51.42
CA PRO A 50 -7.16 6.29 50.66
C PRO A 50 -7.40 7.77 50.35
N VAL A 51 -6.56 8.69 50.84
CA VAL A 51 -6.84 10.15 50.88
C VAL A 51 -6.18 11.01 49.75
N PRO A 52 -5.09 10.63 49.04
CA PRO A 52 -4.45 11.51 48.05
C PRO A 52 -5.08 11.52 46.64
N LEU A 53 -6.12 10.71 46.36
CA LEU A 53 -6.73 10.67 45.02
C LEU A 53 -7.59 11.90 44.69
N VAL A 54 -8.18 12.55 45.70
CA VAL A 54 -9.15 13.64 45.50
C VAL A 54 -8.45 14.98 45.17
N VAL A 55 -7.27 15.24 45.72
CA VAL A 55 -6.55 16.51 45.53
C VAL A 55 -5.87 16.60 44.15
N SER A 56 -5.59 15.47 43.49
CA SER A 56 -4.95 15.43 42.18
C SER A 56 -5.91 15.53 40.99
N GLN A 57 -7.23 15.35 41.18
CA GLN A 57 -8.24 15.42 40.11
C GLN A 57 -8.73 16.85 39.82
N ALA A 58 -8.81 17.71 40.83
CA ALA A 58 -9.30 19.10 40.67
C ALA A 58 -8.45 19.97 39.72
N PRO A 59 -7.09 19.92 39.75
CA PRO A 59 -6.25 20.67 38.81
C PRO A 59 -6.38 20.14 37.37
N LEU A 60 -6.52 18.82 37.20
CA LEU A 60 -6.62 18.18 35.88
C LEU A 60 -7.90 18.58 35.15
N GLY A 61 -9.05 18.59 35.83
CA GLY A 61 -10.31 19.03 35.23
C GLY A 61 -10.25 20.50 34.79
N GLN A 62 -9.71 21.37 35.64
CA GLN A 62 -9.57 22.79 35.33
C GLN A 62 -8.61 23.04 34.15
N TRP A 63 -7.50 22.30 34.06
CA TRP A 63 -6.60 22.37 32.91
C TRP A 63 -7.21 21.85 31.61
N THR A 64 -7.94 20.74 31.64
CA THR A 64 -8.64 20.22 30.44
C THR A 64 -9.65 21.23 29.92
N ARG A 65 -10.38 21.91 30.83
CA ARG A 65 -11.30 22.98 30.46
C ARG A 65 -10.58 24.16 29.79
N ILE A 66 -9.54 24.69 30.43
CA ILE A 66 -8.77 25.83 29.90
C ILE A 66 -8.15 25.47 28.54
N PHE A 67 -7.58 24.28 28.41
CA PHE A 67 -6.95 23.83 27.18
C PHE A 67 -7.97 23.66 26.04
N SER A 68 -9.16 23.12 26.32
CA SER A 68 -10.25 23.03 25.33
C SER A 68 -10.66 24.40 24.80
N VAL A 69 -10.76 25.39 25.70
CA VAL A 69 -11.07 26.78 25.34
C VAL A 69 -9.93 27.40 24.54
N ALA A 70 -8.68 27.16 24.93
CA ALA A 70 -7.50 27.64 24.20
C ALA A 70 -7.45 27.09 22.77
N LEU A 71 -7.71 25.79 22.57
CA LEU A 71 -7.82 25.19 21.25
C LEU A 71 -8.91 25.84 20.40
N PHE A 72 -10.08 26.13 20.99
CA PHE A 72 -11.15 26.82 20.26
C PHE A 72 -10.75 28.23 19.85
N VAL A 73 -10.08 28.97 20.73
CA VAL A 73 -9.56 30.31 20.43
C VAL A 73 -8.53 30.25 19.31
N GLU A 74 -7.56 29.33 19.40
CA GLU A 74 -6.51 29.16 18.41
C GLU A 74 -7.05 28.81 17.03
N HIS A 75 -7.85 27.74 16.95
CA HIS A 75 -8.34 27.23 15.66
C HIS A 75 -9.47 28.09 15.08
N VAL A 76 -10.43 28.51 15.89
CA VAL A 76 -11.68 29.14 15.40
C VAL A 76 -11.66 30.66 15.53
N LEU A 77 -11.36 31.20 16.72
CA LEU A 77 -11.41 32.66 16.93
C LEU A 77 -10.30 33.37 16.16
N LEU A 78 -9.05 32.91 16.30
CA LEU A 78 -7.89 33.50 15.62
C LEU A 78 -7.77 33.05 14.16
N GLY A 79 -8.25 31.85 13.82
CA GLY A 79 -8.23 31.33 12.45
C GLY A 79 -9.25 31.98 11.51
N THR A 80 -10.27 32.66 12.06
CA THR A 80 -11.26 33.40 11.27
C THR A 80 -10.66 34.73 10.83
N GLU A 81 -10.23 34.82 9.57
CA GLU A 81 -9.70 36.04 8.95
C GLU A 81 -10.79 37.07 8.57
N ASP A 82 -12.05 36.79 8.88
CA ASP A 82 -13.14 37.75 8.66
C ASP A 82 -13.07 38.86 9.71
N HIS A 83 -13.04 40.11 9.22
CA HIS A 83 -12.98 41.30 10.07
C HIS A 83 -14.38 41.76 10.49
N SER A 84 -15.42 40.97 10.24
CA SER A 84 -16.78 41.29 10.65
C SER A 84 -16.88 41.31 12.18
N PRO A 85 -17.19 42.46 12.79
CA PRO A 85 -17.25 42.58 14.25
C PRO A 85 -18.37 41.72 14.84
N GLU A 86 -19.46 41.52 14.08
CA GLU A 86 -20.59 40.67 14.47
C GLU A 86 -20.20 39.20 14.64
N LEU A 87 -19.38 38.65 13.74
CA LEU A 87 -18.89 37.27 13.84
C LEU A 87 -17.90 37.14 14.99
N HIS A 88 -16.99 38.10 15.16
CA HIS A 88 -16.04 38.07 16.28
C HIS A 88 -16.75 38.12 17.64
N THR A 89 -17.79 38.95 17.79
CA THR A 89 -18.64 38.96 18.99
C THR A 89 -19.33 37.61 19.19
N LEU A 90 -19.93 37.04 18.15
CA LEU A 90 -20.57 35.72 18.22
C LEU A 90 -19.58 34.62 18.67
N LEU A 91 -18.39 34.57 18.09
CA LEU A 91 -17.38 33.56 18.45
C LEU A 91 -16.87 33.75 19.88
N THR A 92 -16.77 34.99 20.35
CA THR A 92 -16.44 35.29 21.75
C THR A 92 -17.53 34.79 22.70
N ASP A 93 -18.81 34.92 22.34
CA ASP A 93 -19.92 34.34 23.11
C ASP A 93 -19.85 32.80 23.15
N TYR A 94 -19.39 32.17 22.06
CA TYR A 94 -19.18 30.72 22.01
C TYR A 94 -17.96 30.24 22.79
N VAL A 95 -16.92 31.08 22.95
CA VAL A 95 -15.81 30.82 23.90
C VAL A 95 -16.36 30.70 25.32
N PHE A 96 -17.22 31.63 25.75
CA PHE A 96 -17.86 31.57 27.07
C PHE A 96 -18.84 30.40 27.19
N SER A 97 -19.57 30.10 26.12
CA SER A 97 -20.51 28.97 26.10
C SER A 97 -19.76 27.63 26.25
N LEU A 98 -18.59 27.49 25.61
CA LEU A 98 -17.72 26.33 25.75
C LEU A 98 -17.13 26.20 27.16
N ASP A 99 -16.66 27.30 27.77
CA ASP A 99 -16.18 27.28 29.16
C ASP A 99 -17.31 26.86 30.12
N LYS A 100 -18.51 27.41 29.91
CA LYS A 100 -19.70 27.09 30.71
C LYS A 100 -20.13 25.62 30.55
N CYS A 101 -20.09 25.07 29.35
CA CYS A 101 -20.49 23.67 29.13
C CYS A 101 -19.54 22.66 29.79
N LEU A 102 -18.27 23.06 29.97
CA LEU A 102 -17.24 22.24 30.62
C LEU A 102 -17.03 22.59 32.10
N GLN A 103 -17.77 23.56 32.67
CA GLN A 103 -17.59 24.01 34.05
C GLN A 103 -17.92 22.93 35.09
N GLY A 104 -18.96 22.12 34.83
CA GLY A 104 -19.42 21.08 35.75
C GLY A 104 -18.65 19.76 35.63
N ASN A 105 -18.37 19.34 34.39
CA ASN A 105 -17.51 18.20 34.08
C ASN A 105 -16.76 18.52 32.78
N SER A 106 -15.43 18.55 32.85
CA SER A 106 -14.56 18.83 31.71
C SER A 106 -13.97 17.56 31.09
N ASP A 107 -14.34 16.37 31.59
CA ASP A 107 -13.79 15.11 31.10
C ASP A 107 -14.49 14.67 29.80
N ILE A 108 -13.94 15.13 28.67
CA ILE A 108 -14.43 14.88 27.30
C ILE A 108 -14.38 13.39 26.92
N LYS A 109 -13.83 12.52 27.77
CA LYS A 109 -13.89 11.06 27.61
C LYS A 109 -15.27 10.48 27.95
N THR A 110 -16.13 11.28 28.59
CA THR A 110 -17.49 10.90 28.97
C THR A 110 -18.53 11.52 28.02
N LEU A 111 -19.63 10.81 27.78
CA LEU A 111 -20.61 11.17 26.76
C LEU A 111 -21.22 12.57 26.96
N ARG A 112 -21.52 12.95 28.20
CA ARG A 112 -22.22 14.21 28.51
C ARG A 112 -21.42 15.46 28.08
N PRO A 113 -20.18 15.70 28.57
CA PRO A 113 -19.39 16.85 28.14
C PRO A 113 -19.01 16.77 26.65
N PHE A 114 -18.71 15.58 26.12
CA PHE A 114 -18.44 15.41 24.68
C PHE A 114 -19.62 15.88 23.83
N SER A 115 -20.83 15.40 24.13
CA SER A 115 -22.06 15.79 23.44
C SER A 115 -22.38 17.28 23.60
N ALA A 116 -22.10 17.86 24.76
CA ALA A 116 -22.30 19.29 24.99
C ALA A 116 -21.37 20.16 24.13
N VAL A 117 -20.09 19.77 23.99
CA VAL A 117 -19.15 20.46 23.09
C VAL A 117 -19.59 20.32 21.64
N MET A 118 -19.99 19.13 21.19
CA MET A 118 -20.50 18.92 19.84
C MET A 118 -21.74 19.78 19.56
N ALA A 119 -22.70 19.82 20.48
CA ALA A 119 -23.91 20.63 20.34
C ALA A 119 -23.58 22.13 20.24
N THR A 120 -22.66 22.60 21.09
CA THR A 120 -22.18 24.00 21.07
C THR A 120 -21.52 24.34 19.73
N LEU A 121 -20.71 23.43 19.19
CA LEU A 121 -20.02 23.63 17.92
C LEU A 121 -20.97 23.60 16.71
N ARG A 122 -21.99 22.73 16.73
CA ARG A 122 -23.08 22.69 15.74
C ARG A 122 -23.89 23.99 15.76
N GLU A 123 -24.29 24.46 16.93
CA GLU A 123 -25.02 25.73 17.06
C GLU A 123 -24.18 26.92 16.60
N CYS A 124 -22.89 26.94 16.95
CA CYS A 124 -21.94 27.96 16.51
C CYS A 124 -21.85 28.04 14.99
N LYS A 125 -21.67 26.90 14.30
CA LYS A 125 -21.69 26.84 12.83
C LYS A 125 -22.99 27.37 12.25
N ASP A 126 -24.13 26.96 12.79
CA ASP A 126 -25.44 27.33 12.24
C ASP A 126 -25.74 28.82 12.43
N ARG A 127 -25.29 29.43 13.54
CA ARG A 127 -25.40 30.88 13.76
C ARG A 127 -24.41 31.66 12.91
N ALA A 128 -23.14 31.26 12.86
CA ALA A 128 -22.13 31.89 11.99
C ALA A 128 -22.57 31.84 10.52
N SER A 129 -23.21 30.75 10.11
CA SER A 129 -23.76 30.58 8.77
C SER A 129 -24.86 31.58 8.42
N LYS A 130 -25.56 32.15 9.40
CA LYS A 130 -26.56 33.21 9.14
C LYS A 130 -25.93 34.58 9.00
N THR A 131 -24.75 34.78 9.61
CA THR A 131 -23.99 36.04 9.56
C THR A 131 -23.20 36.17 8.25
N PHE A 132 -22.74 35.04 7.67
CA PHE A 132 -22.12 35.06 6.35
C PHE A 132 -23.12 35.48 5.26
N THR A 133 -22.68 36.31 4.32
CA THR A 133 -23.54 36.76 3.20
C THR A 133 -23.81 35.60 2.23
N ARG A 134 -24.99 35.60 1.61
CA ARG A 134 -25.53 34.53 0.73
C ARG A 134 -24.65 34.13 -0.47
N VAL A 135 -23.58 34.88 -0.79
CA VAL A 135 -22.64 34.62 -1.89
C VAL A 135 -21.34 33.96 -1.40
N ALA A 136 -21.14 33.80 -0.08
CA ALA A 136 -19.85 33.46 0.51
C ALA A 136 -19.67 31.96 0.84
N ILE A 137 -19.96 31.07 -0.12
CA ILE A 137 -19.78 29.60 0.06
C ILE A 137 -18.37 29.27 0.55
N GLU A 138 -17.36 30.00 0.09
CA GLU A 138 -15.96 29.85 0.50
C GLU A 138 -15.74 30.20 1.98
N GLN A 139 -16.37 31.26 2.50
CA GLN A 139 -16.29 31.63 3.92
C GLN A 139 -16.92 30.56 4.82
N HIS A 140 -18.08 30.03 4.41
CA HIS A 140 -18.70 28.89 5.11
C HIS A 140 -17.81 27.64 5.08
N ALA A 141 -17.22 27.32 3.93
CA ALA A 141 -16.34 26.17 3.78
C ALA A 141 -15.10 26.31 4.66
N ARG A 142 -14.50 27.50 4.71
CA ARG A 142 -13.36 27.84 5.56
C ARG A 142 -13.71 27.75 7.04
N PHE A 143 -14.78 28.40 7.48
CA PHE A 143 -15.21 28.37 8.87
C PHE A 143 -15.49 26.95 9.35
N ARG A 144 -16.18 26.14 8.53
CA ARG A 144 -16.41 24.71 8.80
C ARG A 144 -15.09 23.93 8.92
N HIS A 145 -14.09 24.24 8.10
CA HIS A 145 -12.78 23.61 8.19
C HIS A 145 -12.09 23.95 9.53
N LEU A 146 -12.13 25.21 9.97
CA LEU A 146 -11.59 25.62 11.28
C LEU A 146 -12.27 24.88 12.44
N CYS A 147 -13.60 24.82 12.43
CA CYS A 147 -14.34 24.06 13.45
C CYS A 147 -14.04 22.55 13.41
N THR A 148 -13.84 21.98 12.22
CA THR A 148 -13.47 20.57 12.07
C THR A 148 -12.04 20.32 12.55
N SER A 149 -11.12 21.24 12.28
CA SER A 149 -9.73 21.20 12.79
C SER A 149 -9.71 21.23 14.31
N PHE A 150 -10.42 22.19 14.92
CA PHE A 150 -10.63 22.24 16.36
C PHE A 150 -11.18 20.93 16.92
N PHE A 151 -12.23 20.38 16.30
CA PHE A 151 -12.85 19.14 16.77
C PHE A 151 -11.90 17.95 16.72
N VAL A 152 -11.20 17.75 15.60
CA VAL A 152 -10.26 16.65 15.45
C VAL A 152 -9.09 16.79 16.42
N ASP A 153 -8.58 18.01 16.61
CA ASP A 153 -7.51 18.29 17.56
C ASP A 153 -7.96 18.01 19.01
N LEU A 154 -9.13 18.52 19.40
CA LEU A 154 -9.77 18.25 20.69
C LEU A 154 -9.93 16.75 20.96
N VAL A 155 -10.45 16.00 19.97
CA VAL A 155 -10.59 14.54 20.08
C VAL A 155 -9.20 13.91 20.26
N SER A 156 -8.25 14.21 19.39
CA SER A 156 -6.94 13.56 19.40
C SER A 156 -6.09 13.89 20.64
N THR A 157 -6.22 15.09 21.21
CA THR A 157 -5.39 15.59 22.32
C THR A 157 -6.03 15.45 23.69
N LEU A 158 -7.37 15.46 23.79
CA LEU A 158 -8.08 15.41 25.07
C LEU A 158 -8.93 14.14 25.23
N CYS A 159 -9.64 13.67 24.21
CA CYS A 159 -10.38 12.40 24.31
C CYS A 159 -9.44 11.18 24.35
N PHE A 160 -8.30 11.26 23.66
CA PHE A 160 -7.33 10.17 23.51
C PHE A 160 -5.98 10.43 24.21
N LYS A 161 -5.97 11.19 25.32
CA LYS A 161 -4.77 11.76 25.94
C LYS A 161 -3.95 10.80 26.81
N ASP A 162 -4.63 10.05 27.67
CA ASP A 162 -4.05 9.21 28.72
C ASP A 162 -4.06 7.73 28.33
N ASN A 163 -3.60 6.83 29.21
CA ASN A 163 -3.56 5.39 28.94
C ASN A 163 -4.91 4.67 29.13
N CYS A 164 -5.98 5.40 29.46
CA CYS A 164 -7.31 4.82 29.59
C CYS A 164 -8.14 5.21 28.35
N PRO A 165 -8.84 4.28 27.68
CA PRO A 165 -9.71 4.65 26.57
C PRO A 165 -10.88 5.54 27.01
N PRO A 166 -11.48 6.31 26.08
CA PRO A 166 -12.75 6.99 26.33
C PRO A 166 -13.89 6.00 26.55
N SER A 167 -15.00 6.46 27.13
CA SER A 167 -16.18 5.62 27.34
C SER A 167 -16.72 5.05 26.03
N ARG A 168 -17.28 3.83 26.07
CA ARG A 168 -17.83 3.13 24.90
C ARG A 168 -18.84 3.99 24.14
N ASP A 169 -19.65 4.77 24.86
CA ASP A 169 -20.63 5.67 24.25
C ASP A 169 -19.97 6.78 23.41
N VAL A 170 -18.87 7.37 23.89
CA VAL A 170 -18.10 8.39 23.14
C VAL A 170 -17.45 7.76 21.91
N VAL A 171 -16.92 6.53 22.04
CA VAL A 171 -16.34 5.81 20.89
C VAL A 171 -17.41 5.54 19.84
N GLN A 172 -18.58 5.04 20.24
CA GLN A 172 -19.68 4.76 19.31
C GLN A 172 -20.17 6.03 18.63
N GLU A 173 -20.21 7.16 19.36
CA GLU A 173 -20.56 8.46 18.77
C GLU A 173 -19.49 8.95 17.79
N LEU A 174 -18.20 8.76 18.08
CA LEU A 174 -17.13 9.09 17.13
C LEU A 174 -17.18 8.24 15.85
N LEU A 175 -17.53 6.96 15.98
CA LEU A 175 -17.72 6.05 14.85
C LEU A 175 -18.97 6.41 14.04
N SER A 176 -20.07 6.81 14.71
CA SER A 176 -21.29 7.25 14.03
C SER A 176 -21.07 8.53 13.22
N LEU A 177 -20.22 9.45 13.70
CA LEU A 177 -19.80 10.66 12.99
C LEU A 177 -19.01 10.42 11.69
N LEU A 178 -18.68 9.17 11.33
CA LEU A 178 -18.10 8.84 10.02
C LEU A 178 -19.18 8.59 8.95
N PHE A 179 -20.45 8.48 9.37
CA PHE A 179 -21.59 8.19 8.51
C PHE A 179 -22.64 9.29 8.61
N VAL A 180 -23.41 9.48 7.54
CA VAL A 180 -24.58 10.35 7.50
C VAL A 180 -25.69 9.61 6.79
N GLU A 181 -26.85 9.54 7.41
CA GLU A 181 -28.05 9.08 6.75
C GLU A 181 -28.75 10.28 6.08
N LYS A 182 -28.89 10.25 4.75
CA LYS A 182 -29.63 11.28 4.02
C LYS A 182 -30.91 10.71 3.42
N THR A 183 -32.02 11.38 3.68
CA THR A 183 -33.28 11.10 3.00
C THR A 183 -33.29 11.83 1.66
N LEU A 184 -33.35 11.09 0.56
CA LEU A 184 -33.51 11.68 -0.76
C LEU A 184 -34.88 12.37 -0.85
N LEU A 185 -34.87 13.65 -1.20
CA LEU A 185 -36.10 14.40 -1.46
C LEU A 185 -36.61 14.10 -2.88
N ARG A 186 -37.88 13.64 -2.94
CA ARG A 186 -38.78 13.37 -4.08
C ARG A 186 -38.66 12.04 -4.83
N ASP A 187 -39.77 11.29 -4.74
CA ASP A 187 -40.38 10.41 -5.74
C ASP A 187 -39.72 9.06 -6.13
N ALA A 188 -38.75 8.58 -5.38
CA ALA A 188 -38.32 7.17 -5.43
C ALA A 188 -38.68 6.44 -4.12
N PRO A 189 -38.97 5.12 -4.13
CA PRO A 189 -39.28 4.38 -2.90
C PRO A 189 -38.15 4.61 -1.89
N GLN A 190 -38.53 5.01 -0.67
CA GLN A 190 -37.64 5.42 0.43
C GLN A 190 -36.48 4.45 0.60
N ARG A 191 -35.37 4.72 -0.09
CA ARG A 191 -34.09 4.06 0.15
C ARG A 191 -33.30 5.00 1.03
N HIS A 192 -33.25 4.66 2.32
CA HIS A 192 -32.28 5.22 3.25
C HIS A 192 -30.90 5.02 2.65
N CYS A 193 -30.23 6.10 2.27
CA CYS A 193 -28.87 6.04 1.71
C CYS A 193 -27.91 6.56 2.77
N GLU A 194 -27.11 5.65 3.32
CA GLU A 194 -26.00 6.02 4.19
C GLU A 194 -24.81 6.46 3.33
N HIS A 195 -24.29 7.64 3.64
CA HIS A 195 -23.12 8.20 3.01
C HIS A 195 -21.96 8.26 4.02
N THR A 196 -20.73 8.13 3.53
CA THR A 196 -19.54 8.33 4.35
C THR A 196 -19.12 9.80 4.36
N LYS A 197 -18.44 10.22 5.43
CA LYS A 197 -17.83 11.55 5.55
C LYS A 197 -16.54 11.51 6.36
N SER A 198 -15.76 12.57 6.27
CA SER A 198 -14.64 12.82 7.19
C SER A 198 -15.14 12.96 8.63
N LEU A 199 -14.32 12.58 9.61
CA LEU A 199 -14.61 12.78 11.03
C LEU A 199 -14.86 14.26 11.32
N SER A 200 -16.14 14.62 11.42
CA SER A 200 -16.60 16.00 11.56
C SER A 200 -17.95 16.00 12.27
N PRO A 201 -18.22 16.98 13.14
CA PRO A 201 -19.51 17.10 13.81
C PRO A 201 -20.66 17.51 12.87
N PHE A 202 -20.37 17.83 11.60
CA PHE A 202 -21.33 18.38 10.63
C PHE A 202 -21.68 17.39 9.51
N ASP A 203 -22.88 17.51 8.94
CA ASP A 203 -23.42 16.56 7.94
C ASP A 203 -23.56 17.17 6.52
N ASP A 204 -23.04 18.39 6.36
CA ASP A 204 -23.19 19.18 5.14
C ASP A 204 -22.39 18.57 3.96
N MET A 205 -21.22 17.98 4.24
CA MET A 205 -20.32 17.38 3.25
C MET A 205 -20.29 15.87 3.39
N VAL A 206 -20.50 15.19 2.27
CA VAL A 206 -20.43 13.72 2.16
C VAL A 206 -19.57 13.34 0.97
N ASP A 207 -18.99 12.15 1.03
CA ASP A 207 -18.20 11.63 -0.07
C ASP A 207 -19.09 11.27 -1.26
N LYS A 208 -18.56 11.48 -2.47
CA LYS A 208 -19.22 11.05 -3.71
C LYS A 208 -19.20 9.52 -3.88
N THR A 209 -18.18 8.88 -3.32
CA THR A 209 -17.96 7.44 -3.29
C THR A 209 -17.75 7.01 -1.85
N PRO A 210 -18.29 5.85 -1.39
CA PRO A 210 -18.05 5.38 -0.03
C PRO A 210 -16.56 5.25 0.28
N VAL A 211 -16.09 5.87 1.37
CA VAL A 211 -14.71 5.79 1.86
C VAL A 211 -14.71 5.43 3.33
N ILE A 212 -14.05 4.32 3.68
CA ILE A 212 -13.84 3.89 5.07
C ILE A 212 -12.57 4.54 5.59
N ARG A 213 -12.67 5.30 6.68
CA ARG A 213 -11.55 6.04 7.27
C ARG A 213 -11.09 5.37 8.55
N SER A 214 -9.77 5.20 8.69
CA SER A 214 -9.16 4.56 9.87
C SER A 214 -8.78 5.52 11.00
N VAL A 215 -9.22 6.79 10.97
CA VAL A 215 -8.83 7.80 11.98
C VAL A 215 -9.21 7.38 13.41
N VAL A 216 -10.45 6.96 13.64
CA VAL A 216 -10.90 6.52 14.98
C VAL A 216 -10.22 5.20 15.36
N LEU A 217 -10.06 4.27 14.41
CA LEU A 217 -9.35 3.01 14.62
C LEU A 217 -7.91 3.24 15.08
N LYS A 218 -7.15 4.11 14.40
CA LYS A 218 -5.78 4.46 14.76
C LYS A 218 -5.69 5.13 16.13
N LEU A 219 -6.65 5.97 16.48
CA LEU A 219 -6.71 6.58 17.81
C LEU A 219 -6.99 5.54 18.91
N LEU A 220 -7.92 4.60 18.68
CA LEU A 220 -8.22 3.50 19.62
C LEU A 220 -7.03 2.55 19.79
N LEU A 221 -6.29 2.27 18.72
CA LEU A 221 -5.16 1.35 18.76
C LEU A 221 -3.92 1.91 19.48
N LYS A 222 -3.94 3.17 19.95
CA LYS A 222 -2.97 3.69 20.92
C LYS A 222 -3.06 2.96 22.26
N TYR A 223 -4.25 2.46 22.62
CA TYR A 223 -4.50 1.72 23.86
C TYR A 223 -4.10 0.25 23.75
N SER A 224 -4.11 -0.45 24.88
CA SER A 224 -3.86 -1.90 24.87
C SER A 224 -4.96 -2.62 24.08
N PHE A 225 -4.58 -3.58 23.23
CA PHE A 225 -5.53 -4.28 22.37
C PHE A 225 -6.70 -4.92 23.15
N PRO A 226 -6.49 -5.56 24.32
CA PRO A 226 -7.58 -6.15 25.09
C PRO A 226 -8.65 -5.14 25.56
N GLU A 227 -8.29 -3.88 25.82
CA GLU A 227 -9.23 -2.87 26.32
C GLU A 227 -10.15 -2.31 25.22
N VAL A 228 -9.69 -2.30 23.96
CA VAL A 228 -10.44 -1.72 22.83
C VAL A 228 -11.01 -2.76 21.87
N LYS A 229 -10.64 -4.04 22.08
CA LYS A 229 -11.01 -5.19 21.26
C LYS A 229 -12.50 -5.22 20.90
N ASP A 230 -13.36 -5.18 21.90
CA ASP A 230 -14.81 -5.33 21.71
C ASP A 230 -15.38 -4.15 20.90
N CYS A 231 -14.88 -2.93 21.13
CA CYS A 231 -15.29 -1.75 20.37
C CYS A 231 -14.87 -1.83 18.89
N ILE A 232 -13.66 -2.33 18.63
CA ILE A 232 -13.16 -2.50 17.26
C ILE A 232 -13.91 -3.64 16.56
N GLN A 233 -14.21 -4.73 17.26
CA GLN A 233 -15.01 -5.83 16.74
C GLN A 233 -16.42 -5.37 16.37
N ASP A 234 -17.08 -4.62 17.26
CA ASP A 234 -18.40 -4.03 16.97
C ASP A 234 -18.37 -3.15 15.71
N HIS A 235 -17.32 -2.34 15.57
CA HIS A 235 -17.14 -1.49 14.41
C HIS A 235 -16.94 -2.31 13.12
N LEU A 236 -16.11 -3.35 13.16
CA LEU A 236 -15.89 -4.24 12.02
C LEU A 236 -17.21 -4.91 11.61
N SER A 237 -17.95 -5.48 12.56
CA SER A 237 -19.24 -6.12 12.31
C SER A 237 -20.27 -5.14 11.73
N GLN A 238 -20.29 -3.88 12.18
CA GLN A 238 -21.15 -2.83 11.62
C GLN A 238 -20.78 -2.49 10.17
N LEU A 239 -19.48 -2.47 9.84
CA LEU A 239 -19.00 -2.23 8.47
C LEU A 239 -19.33 -3.38 7.53
N GLU A 240 -19.17 -4.62 7.99
CA GLU A 240 -19.46 -5.82 7.20
C GLU A 240 -20.93 -5.95 6.77
N GLN A 241 -21.84 -5.31 7.52
CA GLN A 241 -23.27 -5.25 7.23
C GLN A 241 -23.65 -4.14 6.24
N LYS A 242 -22.70 -3.26 5.85
CA LYS A 242 -23.00 -2.15 4.95
C LYS A 242 -23.19 -2.63 3.50
N PRO A 243 -24.19 -2.10 2.77
CA PRO A 243 -24.54 -2.59 1.43
C PRO A 243 -23.43 -2.39 0.39
N PHE A 244 -22.57 -1.38 0.56
CA PHE A 244 -21.47 -1.11 -0.37
C PHE A 244 -20.26 -2.04 -0.18
N LEU A 245 -20.28 -2.93 0.83
CA LEU A 245 -19.26 -3.94 1.10
C LEU A 245 -19.77 -5.39 0.88
N ALA A 246 -20.91 -5.55 0.20
CA ALA A 246 -21.54 -6.84 0.02
C ALA A 246 -20.76 -7.81 -0.89
N GLU A 247 -19.99 -7.29 -1.85
CA GLU A 247 -19.28 -8.10 -2.86
C GLU A 247 -17.85 -8.47 -2.44
N ASP A 248 -17.06 -7.48 -1.97
CA ASP A 248 -15.65 -7.67 -1.61
C ASP A 248 -15.33 -6.92 -0.31
N LYS A 249 -14.78 -7.65 0.66
CA LYS A 249 -14.36 -7.16 1.99
C LYS A 249 -12.83 -7.14 2.15
N THR A 250 -12.09 -7.49 1.10
CA THR A 250 -10.63 -7.65 1.16
C THR A 250 -9.94 -6.35 1.60
N GLU A 251 -10.26 -5.23 0.96
CA GLU A 251 -9.66 -3.92 1.30
C GLU A 251 -10.03 -3.44 2.71
N LEU A 252 -11.21 -3.82 3.21
CA LEU A 252 -11.61 -3.56 4.60
C LEU A 252 -10.70 -4.32 5.57
N TYR A 253 -10.50 -5.62 5.36
CA TYR A 253 -9.63 -6.43 6.21
C TYR A 253 -8.16 -6.00 6.09
N VAL A 254 -7.69 -5.65 4.90
CA VAL A 254 -6.35 -5.08 4.70
C VAL A 254 -6.18 -3.79 5.49
N LEU A 255 -7.15 -2.87 5.46
CA LEU A 255 -7.12 -1.62 6.24
C LEU A 255 -6.99 -1.90 7.75
N PHE A 256 -7.79 -2.83 8.27
CA PHE A 256 -7.77 -3.18 9.70
C PHE A 256 -6.46 -3.88 10.09
N SER A 257 -6.02 -4.86 9.30
CA SER A 257 -4.73 -5.55 9.50
C SER A 257 -3.56 -4.57 9.47
N SER A 258 -3.53 -3.62 8.53
CA SER A 258 -2.48 -2.59 8.48
C SER A 258 -2.48 -1.69 9.71
N CYS A 259 -3.65 -1.24 10.19
CA CYS A 259 -3.71 -0.41 11.40
C CYS A 259 -3.26 -1.18 12.65
N LEU A 260 -3.58 -2.48 12.74
CA LEU A 260 -3.11 -3.34 13.82
C LEU A 260 -1.59 -3.57 13.75
N GLU A 261 -1.05 -3.80 12.55
CA GLU A 261 0.38 -3.93 12.28
C GLU A 261 1.14 -2.67 12.71
N ASP A 262 0.67 -1.49 12.28
CA ASP A 262 1.22 -0.18 12.66
C ASP A 262 1.22 0.00 14.20
N SER A 263 0.11 -0.34 14.86
CA SER A 263 -0.02 -0.23 16.32
C SER A 263 0.96 -1.12 17.09
N ILE A 264 1.12 -2.38 16.65
CA ILE A 264 2.08 -3.30 17.27
C ILE A 264 3.50 -2.80 17.04
N HIS A 265 3.82 -2.32 15.84
CA HIS A 265 5.13 -1.78 15.49
C HIS A 265 5.48 -0.53 16.32
N GLU A 266 4.56 0.42 16.46
CA GLU A 266 4.74 1.63 17.30
C GLU A 266 5.00 1.27 18.77
N LYS A 267 4.23 0.33 19.33
CA LYS A 267 4.40 -0.12 20.72
C LYS A 267 5.74 -0.80 20.96
N ASN A 268 6.16 -1.67 20.05
CA ASN A 268 7.45 -2.34 20.12
C ASN A 268 8.61 -1.34 19.99
N SER A 269 8.44 -0.29 19.18
CA SER A 269 9.45 0.76 19.00
C SER A 269 9.56 1.73 20.18
N ALA A 270 8.48 1.93 20.94
CA ALA A 270 8.42 2.86 22.08
C ALA A 270 9.01 2.30 23.38
N LEU A 271 9.16 0.97 23.49
CA LEU A 271 9.79 0.32 24.65
C LEU A 271 11.30 0.61 24.64
N PRO A 272 11.94 0.83 25.82
CA PRO A 272 13.40 0.88 25.90
C PRO A 272 13.97 -0.38 25.26
N ALA A 273 15.12 -0.28 24.58
CA ALA A 273 15.78 -1.41 23.92
C ALA A 273 16.12 -2.54 24.93
N GLN A 274 15.13 -3.35 25.31
CA GLN A 274 15.34 -4.72 25.73
C GLN A 274 16.07 -5.41 24.57
N GLY A 275 17.13 -6.15 24.89
CA GLY A 275 18.00 -6.73 23.87
C GLY A 275 17.19 -7.48 22.82
N ASP A 276 17.53 -7.32 21.53
CA ASP A 276 16.85 -7.94 20.39
C ASP A 276 16.55 -9.45 20.60
N SER A 277 17.34 -10.13 21.44
CA SER A 277 17.18 -11.53 21.86
C SER A 277 15.84 -11.84 22.56
N THR A 278 15.34 -10.96 23.44
CA THR A 278 14.11 -11.26 24.21
C THR A 278 12.88 -11.23 23.31
N TYR A 279 12.81 -10.25 22.40
CA TYR A 279 11.74 -10.14 21.41
C TYR A 279 11.71 -11.32 20.43
N LEU A 280 12.88 -11.79 19.97
CA LEU A 280 12.96 -12.95 19.07
C LEU A 280 12.45 -14.23 19.73
N GLN A 281 12.71 -14.39 21.02
CA GLN A 281 12.22 -15.53 21.79
C GLN A 281 10.69 -15.47 21.97
N GLU A 282 10.15 -14.30 22.31
CA GLU A 282 8.71 -14.08 22.45
C GLU A 282 7.96 -14.31 21.13
N ASP A 283 8.49 -13.81 20.01
CA ASP A 283 7.91 -14.01 18.69
C ASP A 283 7.96 -15.49 18.27
N GLY A 284 9.07 -16.17 18.56
CA GLY A 284 9.20 -17.61 18.32
C GLY A 284 8.19 -18.44 19.13
N GLN A 285 7.97 -18.09 20.40
CA GLN A 285 6.95 -18.72 21.24
C GLN A 285 5.55 -18.46 20.70
N PHE A 286 5.24 -17.21 20.33
CA PHE A 286 3.96 -16.82 19.74
C PHE A 286 3.64 -17.63 18.47
N LEU A 287 4.59 -17.81 17.56
CA LEU A 287 4.39 -18.64 16.36
C LEU A 287 4.08 -20.10 16.71
N GLY A 288 4.71 -20.63 17.75
CA GLY A 288 4.41 -21.96 18.28
C GLY A 288 2.99 -22.09 18.83
N GLU A 289 2.49 -21.07 19.53
CA GLU A 289 1.13 -21.02 20.08
C GLU A 289 0.05 -20.81 19.01
N CYS A 290 0.39 -20.12 17.90
CA CYS A 290 -0.53 -19.86 16.79
C CYS A 290 -0.70 -21.06 15.85
N LEU A 291 0.30 -21.93 15.76
CA LEU A 291 0.32 -23.05 14.82
C LEU A 291 -0.94 -23.94 14.88
N PRO A 292 -1.42 -24.39 16.06
CA PRO A 292 -2.62 -25.24 16.14
C PRO A 292 -3.91 -24.52 15.69
N ARG A 293 -3.93 -23.18 15.76
CA ARG A 293 -5.08 -22.35 15.37
C ARG A 293 -5.12 -22.12 13.87
N CYS A 294 -3.94 -21.93 13.26
CA CYS A 294 -3.80 -21.77 11.81
C CYS A 294 -4.15 -23.03 11.02
N SER A 295 -4.01 -24.22 11.63
CA SER A 295 -4.38 -25.50 11.03
C SER A 295 -5.89 -25.81 11.07
N ARG A 296 -6.73 -24.90 11.58
CA ARG A 296 -8.21 -25.04 11.59
C ARG A 296 -8.84 -24.45 10.33
N ASP A 297 -10.02 -24.97 10.00
CA ASP A 297 -10.81 -24.73 8.79
C ASP A 297 -10.94 -23.23 8.41
N PRO A 298 -10.64 -22.84 7.15
CA PRO A 298 -10.69 -21.44 6.66
C PRO A 298 -12.09 -20.80 6.61
N GLY A 299 -13.13 -21.45 7.10
CA GLY A 299 -14.51 -20.96 7.11
C GLY A 299 -14.89 -20.04 8.28
N LEU A 300 -13.94 -19.65 9.15
CA LEU A 300 -14.21 -18.71 10.24
C LEU A 300 -14.41 -17.29 9.70
N GLU A 301 -15.50 -16.64 10.10
CA GLU A 301 -15.68 -15.19 9.95
C GLU A 301 -14.43 -14.45 10.48
N ALA A 302 -13.95 -13.45 9.74
CA ALA A 302 -12.73 -12.73 10.08
C ALA A 302 -12.95 -11.88 11.34
N SER A 303 -12.59 -12.43 12.50
CA SER A 303 -12.63 -11.71 13.77
C SER A 303 -11.45 -10.75 13.91
N ILE A 304 -11.58 -9.75 14.78
CA ILE A 304 -10.50 -8.78 15.00
C ILE A 304 -9.25 -9.44 15.62
N GLU A 305 -9.44 -10.49 16.41
CA GLU A 305 -8.36 -11.29 16.96
C GLU A 305 -7.62 -12.05 15.86
N TYR A 306 -8.34 -12.61 14.90
CA TYR A 306 -7.72 -13.25 13.74
C TYR A 306 -6.89 -12.24 12.91
N LEU A 307 -7.43 -11.04 12.69
CA LEU A 307 -6.70 -9.97 11.99
C LEU A 307 -5.46 -9.51 12.78
N GLN A 308 -5.55 -9.47 14.12
CA GLN A 308 -4.43 -9.12 14.99
C GLN A 308 -3.35 -10.20 15.01
N GLU A 309 -3.75 -11.48 15.06
CA GLU A 309 -2.84 -12.62 14.95
C GLU A 309 -2.13 -12.58 13.59
N THR A 310 -2.87 -12.32 12.51
CA THR A 310 -2.32 -12.17 11.15
C THR A 310 -1.31 -11.03 11.07
N ALA A 311 -1.62 -9.86 11.64
CA ALA A 311 -0.70 -8.72 11.69
C ALA A 311 0.58 -9.07 12.47
N ARG A 312 0.47 -9.77 13.60
CA ARG A 312 1.63 -10.20 14.39
C ARG A 312 2.47 -11.26 13.65
N ILE A 313 1.84 -12.21 12.97
CA ILE A 313 2.55 -13.18 12.11
C ILE A 313 3.34 -12.45 11.03
N ARG A 314 2.74 -11.46 10.35
CA ARG A 314 3.44 -10.66 9.32
C ARG A 314 4.67 -9.94 9.88
N LEU A 315 4.59 -9.37 11.08
CA LEU A 315 5.75 -8.77 11.77
C LEU A 315 6.84 -9.80 12.07
N CYS A 316 6.48 -11.01 12.51
CA CYS A 316 7.45 -12.09 12.71
C CYS A 316 8.14 -12.49 11.38
N LEU A 317 7.39 -12.56 10.27
CA LEU A 317 7.94 -12.86 8.95
C LEU A 317 8.82 -11.71 8.44
N ASP A 318 8.47 -10.46 8.70
CA ASP A 318 9.29 -9.29 8.39
C ASP A 318 10.62 -9.33 9.14
N ARG A 319 10.59 -9.67 10.44
CA ARG A 319 11.79 -9.88 11.26
C ARG A 319 12.63 -11.05 10.74
N ALA A 320 11.99 -12.13 10.30
CA ALA A 320 12.69 -13.25 9.68
C ALA A 320 13.40 -12.82 8.39
N CYS A 321 12.80 -11.94 7.58
CA CYS A 321 13.46 -11.37 6.40
C CYS A 321 14.70 -10.57 6.77
N GLU A 322 14.69 -9.82 7.88
CA GLU A 322 15.85 -9.08 8.37
C GLU A 322 16.98 -10.00 8.79
N VAL A 323 16.67 -11.07 9.53
CA VAL A 323 17.66 -12.05 9.97
C VAL A 323 18.23 -12.80 8.75
N LEU A 324 17.39 -13.19 7.79
CA LEU A 324 17.83 -13.83 6.54
C LEU A 324 18.70 -12.91 5.68
N SER A 325 18.42 -11.61 5.66
CA SER A 325 19.24 -10.63 4.95
C SER A 325 20.65 -10.54 5.55
N LYS A 326 20.74 -10.51 6.90
CA LYS A 326 22.03 -10.46 7.62
C LYS A 326 22.89 -11.70 7.42
N LEU A 327 22.28 -12.86 7.20
CA LEU A 327 22.98 -14.12 6.92
C LEU A 327 23.92 -14.02 5.70
N LEU A 328 23.67 -13.06 4.80
CA LEU A 328 24.30 -12.99 3.48
C LEU A 328 24.98 -11.64 3.17
N GLU A 329 24.63 -10.55 3.87
CA GLU A 329 25.22 -9.20 3.70
C GLU A 329 26.71 -9.08 4.05
N GLY A 330 27.33 -10.13 4.61
CA GLY A 330 28.80 -10.21 4.77
C GLY A 330 29.60 -10.37 3.46
N SER A 331 28.95 -10.42 2.29
CA SER A 331 29.64 -10.52 1.00
C SER A 331 30.09 -9.16 0.46
N GLY A 332 31.18 -8.63 1.00
CA GLY A 332 31.97 -7.62 0.29
C GLY A 332 32.57 -8.21 -0.98
N LYS A 333 32.00 -7.86 -2.14
CA LYS A 333 32.65 -7.83 -3.47
C LYS A 333 33.67 -8.95 -3.78
N SER A 334 33.24 -10.20 -3.85
CA SER A 334 33.95 -11.23 -4.63
C SER A 334 33.03 -12.42 -4.92
N PRO A 335 32.87 -12.86 -6.19
CA PRO A 335 32.06 -14.02 -6.54
C PRO A 335 32.64 -15.38 -6.10
N LEU A 336 33.79 -15.42 -5.41
CA LEU A 336 34.57 -16.65 -5.22
C LEU A 336 34.81 -17.10 -3.76
N SER A 337 34.08 -16.58 -2.77
CA SER A 337 34.06 -17.16 -1.41
C SER A 337 32.73 -17.87 -1.11
N PHE A 338 32.42 -18.90 -1.90
CA PHE A 338 31.22 -19.74 -1.76
C PHE A 338 31.37 -20.89 -0.74
N LEU A 339 32.49 -20.94 0.01
CA LEU A 339 32.73 -21.87 1.12
C LEU A 339 32.50 -21.10 2.44
N SER A 340 31.56 -21.38 3.35
CA SER A 340 30.46 -22.34 3.41
C SER A 340 29.31 -21.62 4.16
N LEU A 341 28.06 -21.70 3.67
CA LEU A 341 26.91 -21.10 4.35
C LEU A 341 26.64 -21.77 5.72
N ALA A 342 27.05 -23.04 5.87
CA ALA A 342 26.99 -23.77 7.13
C ALA A 342 27.86 -23.15 8.23
N GLN A 343 29.02 -22.58 7.86
CA GLN A 343 29.88 -21.84 8.80
C GLN A 343 29.28 -20.46 9.16
N LYS A 344 28.67 -19.75 8.20
CA LYS A 344 28.00 -18.44 8.46
C LYS A 344 26.68 -18.56 9.22
N SER A 345 25.97 -19.68 9.06
CA SER A 345 24.86 -20.07 9.94
C SER A 345 25.34 -20.15 11.40
N LEU A 346 26.60 -20.54 11.64
CA LEU A 346 27.21 -20.61 12.97
C LEU A 346 27.56 -19.22 13.55
N ASP A 347 27.88 -18.24 12.70
CA ASP A 347 28.18 -16.84 13.09
C ASP A 347 26.93 -16.05 13.52
N LEU A 348 25.74 -16.52 13.14
CA LEU A 348 24.48 -15.96 13.60
C LEU A 348 24.30 -16.21 15.10
N ALA A 349 23.80 -15.23 15.84
CA ALA A 349 23.48 -15.43 17.25
C ALA A 349 22.52 -16.62 17.42
N GLU A 350 22.75 -17.48 18.43
CA GLU A 350 21.95 -18.71 18.65
C GLU A 350 20.45 -18.42 18.65
N GLU A 351 20.05 -17.30 19.25
CA GLU A 351 18.67 -16.80 19.34
C GLU A 351 18.05 -16.53 17.96
N GLN A 352 18.81 -15.92 17.04
CA GLN A 352 18.35 -15.67 15.67
C GLN A 352 18.21 -16.97 14.88
N ARG A 353 19.11 -17.94 15.10
CA ARG A 353 19.02 -19.28 14.50
C ARG A 353 17.84 -20.06 15.05
N GLN A 354 17.58 -19.96 16.34
CA GLN A 354 16.42 -20.58 16.98
C GLN A 354 15.10 -19.97 16.49
N PHE A 355 15.04 -18.64 16.37
CA PHE A 355 13.90 -17.95 15.80
C PHE A 355 13.61 -18.39 14.36
N LEU A 356 14.62 -18.42 13.48
CA LEU A 356 14.44 -18.89 12.10
C LEU A 356 13.95 -20.34 12.02
N ARG A 357 14.44 -21.23 12.90
CA ARG A 357 13.92 -22.61 13.00
C ARG A 357 12.44 -22.65 13.40
N GLN A 358 11.98 -21.75 14.26
CA GLN A 358 10.54 -21.65 14.60
C GLN A 358 9.72 -21.11 13.43
N VAL A 359 10.23 -20.12 12.68
CA VAL A 359 9.55 -19.60 11.49
C VAL A 359 9.46 -20.66 10.40
N GLU A 360 10.54 -21.40 10.15
CA GLU A 360 10.56 -22.54 9.22
C GLU A 360 9.53 -23.61 9.63
N ARG A 361 9.52 -23.98 10.91
CA ARG A 361 8.53 -24.91 11.48
C ARG A 361 7.11 -24.39 11.27
N PHE A 362 6.86 -23.11 11.50
CA PHE A 362 5.55 -22.50 11.32
C PHE A 362 5.09 -22.53 9.86
N CYS A 363 5.94 -22.09 8.93
CA CYS A 363 5.63 -22.10 7.50
C CYS A 363 5.45 -23.51 6.93
N THR A 364 6.13 -24.52 7.49
CA THR A 364 6.01 -25.92 7.04
C THR A 364 4.78 -26.62 7.61
N GLN A 365 4.39 -26.32 8.85
CA GLN A 365 3.33 -27.05 9.56
C GLN A 365 1.97 -26.33 9.56
N SER A 366 1.92 -25.04 9.21
CA SER A 366 0.65 -24.28 9.20
C SER A 366 -0.31 -24.70 8.09
N GLY A 367 0.16 -25.37 7.03
CA GLY A 367 -0.65 -25.76 5.88
C GLY A 367 -1.11 -24.58 4.99
N ASN A 368 -0.53 -23.39 5.18
CA ASN A 368 -0.88 -22.19 4.45
C ASN A 368 0.35 -21.59 3.74
N ASP A 369 0.47 -21.83 2.43
CA ASP A 369 1.61 -21.34 1.64
C ASP A 369 1.61 -19.82 1.44
N TRP A 370 0.54 -19.10 1.77
CA TRP A 370 0.54 -17.64 1.71
C TRP A 370 1.60 -17.00 2.62
N TYR A 371 1.98 -17.64 3.72
CA TYR A 371 3.07 -17.17 4.58
C TYR A 371 4.43 -17.22 3.85
N ARG A 372 4.68 -18.29 3.09
CA ARG A 372 5.88 -18.41 2.25
C ARG A 372 5.85 -17.42 1.09
N VAL A 373 4.68 -17.25 0.44
CA VAL A 373 4.50 -16.25 -0.62
C VAL A 373 4.76 -14.83 -0.09
N TYR A 374 4.24 -14.50 1.10
CA TYR A 374 4.51 -13.24 1.77
C TYR A 374 6.02 -13.05 2.03
N LEU A 375 6.67 -14.06 2.61
CA LEU A 375 8.11 -14.03 2.92
C LEU A 375 8.96 -13.81 1.66
N VAL A 376 8.66 -14.53 0.57
CA VAL A 376 9.33 -14.36 -0.73
C VAL A 376 9.11 -12.95 -1.28
N ARG A 377 7.87 -12.47 -1.32
CA ARG A 377 7.56 -11.11 -1.80
C ARG A 377 8.28 -10.05 -0.97
N ARG A 378 8.33 -10.22 0.34
CA ARG A 378 9.00 -9.29 1.26
C ARG A 378 10.52 -9.30 1.05
N LEU A 379 11.14 -10.47 0.93
CA LEU A 379 12.57 -10.59 0.62
C LEU A 379 12.90 -9.97 -0.75
N VAL A 380 12.11 -10.24 -1.79
CA VAL A 380 12.29 -9.64 -3.12
C VAL A 380 12.17 -8.12 -3.06
N SER A 381 11.20 -7.58 -2.31
CA SER A 381 11.03 -6.14 -2.17
C SER A 381 12.21 -5.43 -1.47
N ARG A 382 12.92 -6.12 -0.57
CA ARG A 382 14.04 -5.56 0.19
C ARG A 382 15.41 -5.76 -0.48
N GLN A 383 15.66 -6.96 -1.01
CA GLN A 383 16.99 -7.40 -1.49
C GLN A 383 17.04 -7.67 -3.01
N GLY A 384 15.89 -7.65 -3.69
CA GLY A 384 15.78 -7.92 -5.12
C GLY A 384 15.59 -9.39 -5.49
N MET A 385 15.19 -9.64 -6.73
CA MET A 385 14.84 -10.97 -7.22
C MET A 385 16.06 -11.90 -7.32
N GLU A 386 17.23 -11.39 -7.72
CA GLU A 386 18.46 -12.18 -7.87
C GLU A 386 18.94 -12.77 -6.54
N PHE A 387 18.85 -11.96 -5.47
CA PHE A 387 19.15 -12.39 -4.11
C PHE A 387 18.27 -13.59 -3.70
N VAL A 388 16.97 -13.48 -3.90
CA VAL A 388 16.03 -14.56 -3.54
C VAL A 388 16.22 -15.78 -4.42
N GLN A 389 16.51 -15.61 -5.72
CA GLN A 389 16.80 -16.73 -6.61
C GLN A 389 18.03 -17.54 -6.21
N SER A 390 18.99 -16.94 -5.51
CA SER A 390 20.15 -17.68 -4.98
C SER A 390 19.76 -18.80 -4.00
N PHE A 391 18.60 -18.69 -3.34
CA PHE A 391 18.12 -19.67 -2.36
C PHE A 391 17.53 -20.92 -3.00
N LEU A 392 17.36 -20.91 -4.33
CA LEU A 392 16.81 -22.01 -5.11
C LEU A 392 17.88 -23.04 -5.52
N GLN A 393 19.14 -22.84 -5.13
CA GLN A 393 20.17 -23.83 -5.35
C GLN A 393 19.89 -25.11 -4.53
N PRO A 394 20.22 -26.31 -5.06
CA PRO A 394 20.11 -27.55 -4.32
C PRO A 394 20.86 -27.46 -2.99
N ASP A 395 20.24 -27.95 -1.91
CA ASP A 395 20.79 -27.99 -0.54
C ASP A 395 21.03 -26.61 0.12
N HIS A 396 20.42 -25.54 -0.39
CA HIS A 396 20.50 -24.23 0.25
C HIS A 396 19.70 -24.21 1.58
N PRO A 397 20.29 -23.78 2.72
CA PRO A 397 19.64 -23.87 4.04
C PRO A 397 18.41 -22.97 4.20
N ALA A 398 18.23 -21.99 3.31
CA ALA A 398 17.03 -21.14 3.25
C ALA A 398 16.02 -21.57 2.17
N GLN A 399 16.11 -22.77 1.60
CA GLN A 399 15.19 -23.23 0.55
C GLN A 399 13.73 -23.35 1.04
N TRP A 400 13.53 -23.55 2.34
CA TRP A 400 12.21 -23.67 2.99
C TRP A 400 11.29 -22.46 2.81
N VAL A 401 11.84 -21.29 2.41
CA VAL A 401 11.06 -20.07 2.18
C VAL A 401 10.13 -20.17 0.97
N PHE A 402 10.38 -21.09 0.03
CA PHE A 402 9.57 -21.25 -1.18
C PHE A 402 8.45 -22.26 -1.00
N PRO A 403 7.24 -22.01 -1.56
CA PRO A 403 6.20 -23.03 -1.69
C PRO A 403 6.70 -24.24 -2.48
N GLN A 404 6.13 -25.41 -2.22
CA GLN A 404 6.58 -26.68 -2.80
C GLN A 404 6.43 -26.69 -4.33
N GLU A 405 5.42 -26.02 -4.87
CA GLU A 405 5.15 -25.92 -6.31
C GLU A 405 6.27 -25.20 -7.04
N VAL A 406 6.85 -24.15 -6.44
CA VAL A 406 7.95 -23.36 -7.04
C VAL A 406 9.21 -24.22 -7.13
N GLN A 407 9.46 -25.04 -6.12
CA GLN A 407 10.60 -25.96 -6.09
C GLN A 407 10.42 -27.09 -7.12
N ALA A 408 9.20 -27.65 -7.23
CA ALA A 408 8.87 -28.67 -8.22
C ALA A 408 8.96 -28.15 -9.66
N GLN A 409 8.50 -26.92 -9.92
CA GLN A 409 8.59 -26.30 -11.24
C GLN A 409 10.03 -26.02 -11.68
N GLN A 410 10.98 -25.85 -10.75
CA GLN A 410 12.40 -25.76 -11.09
C GLN A 410 13.02 -27.10 -11.47
N ALA A 411 12.60 -28.20 -10.83
CA ALA A 411 12.95 -29.53 -11.32
C ALA A 411 12.41 -29.76 -12.76
N CYS A 412 11.31 -29.09 -13.12
CA CYS A 412 10.75 -29.05 -14.47
C CYS A 412 11.34 -27.97 -15.41
N ARG A 413 12.30 -27.12 -14.98
CA ARG A 413 12.96 -26.12 -15.86
C ARG A 413 13.82 -26.74 -16.97
N GLY A 414 13.90 -28.07 -17.04
CA GLY A 414 14.52 -28.83 -18.12
C GLY A 414 13.65 -29.08 -19.36
N SER A 415 12.54 -28.35 -19.59
CA SER A 415 11.85 -28.45 -20.89
C SER A 415 12.73 -27.86 -22.00
N GLN A 416 12.99 -28.62 -23.07
CA GLN A 416 13.71 -28.16 -24.28
C GLN A 416 13.17 -26.82 -24.81
N THR A 417 11.88 -26.54 -24.62
CA THR A 417 11.23 -25.29 -25.07
C THR A 417 11.81 -24.04 -24.40
N HIS A 418 12.06 -24.06 -23.09
CA HIS A 418 12.60 -22.89 -22.37
C HIS A 418 14.07 -22.67 -22.72
N GLN A 419 14.83 -23.77 -22.86
CA GLN A 419 16.23 -23.70 -23.29
C GLN A 419 16.37 -23.09 -24.70
N ALA A 420 15.46 -23.47 -25.62
CA ALA A 420 15.39 -22.87 -26.95
C ALA A 420 15.07 -21.37 -26.89
N THR A 421 14.07 -20.95 -26.10
CA THR A 421 13.71 -19.53 -25.95
C THR A 421 14.88 -18.72 -25.41
N TYR A 422 15.54 -19.18 -24.32
CA TYR A 422 16.67 -18.46 -23.75
C TYR A 422 17.85 -18.38 -24.71
N LEU A 423 18.10 -19.44 -25.48
CA LEU A 423 19.15 -19.41 -26.48
C LEU A 423 18.89 -18.36 -27.56
N LEU A 424 17.66 -18.30 -28.10
CA LEU A 424 17.28 -17.28 -29.09
C LEU A 424 17.40 -15.86 -28.54
N LEU A 425 16.93 -15.63 -27.31
CA LEU A 425 17.02 -14.31 -26.66
C LEU A 425 18.46 -13.92 -26.33
N ALA A 426 19.31 -14.87 -25.96
CA ALA A 426 20.73 -14.64 -25.73
C ALA A 426 21.45 -14.27 -27.04
N LEU A 427 21.18 -14.98 -28.14
CA LEU A 427 21.73 -14.62 -29.46
C LEU A 427 21.31 -13.21 -29.88
N PHE A 428 20.04 -12.85 -29.66
CA PHE A 428 19.58 -11.48 -29.91
C PHE A 428 20.33 -10.46 -29.05
N ARG A 429 20.37 -10.67 -27.73
CA ARG A 429 20.97 -9.72 -26.78
C ARG A 429 22.48 -9.54 -26.99
N GLU A 430 23.21 -10.62 -27.23
CA GLU A 430 24.67 -10.60 -27.25
C GLU A 430 25.25 -10.42 -28.66
N VAL A 431 24.53 -10.83 -29.71
CA VAL A 431 25.03 -10.77 -31.10
C VAL A 431 24.27 -9.74 -31.91
N THR A 432 22.94 -9.81 -31.95
CA THR A 432 22.14 -8.92 -32.80
C THR A 432 22.24 -7.46 -32.34
N THR A 433 22.33 -7.19 -31.04
CA THR A 433 22.48 -5.80 -30.53
C THR A 433 23.81 -5.16 -30.94
N LEU A 434 24.88 -5.95 -31.18
CA LEU A 434 26.17 -5.42 -31.62
C LEU A 434 26.05 -4.69 -32.96
N TYR A 435 25.17 -5.16 -33.86
CA TYR A 435 24.88 -4.50 -35.13
C TYR A 435 24.20 -3.14 -34.99
N ARG A 436 23.60 -2.84 -33.84
CA ARG A 436 23.00 -1.52 -33.56
C ARG A 436 24.06 -0.47 -33.22
N SER A 437 25.27 -0.89 -32.86
CA SER A 437 26.36 0.03 -32.63
C SER A 437 26.80 0.67 -33.95
N GLN A 438 26.99 1.99 -33.96
CA GLN A 438 27.60 2.71 -35.08
C GLN A 438 29.07 2.34 -35.28
N ASN A 439 29.71 1.76 -34.25
CA ASN A 439 31.09 1.33 -34.34
C ASN A 439 31.17 -0.08 -34.97
N THR A 440 31.50 -0.13 -36.26
CA THR A 440 31.64 -1.37 -37.04
C THR A 440 32.74 -2.30 -36.52
N HIS A 441 33.67 -1.83 -35.69
CA HIS A 441 34.65 -2.70 -35.03
C HIS A 441 34.03 -3.60 -33.94
N LEU A 442 32.86 -3.24 -33.43
CA LEU A 442 32.12 -4.03 -32.45
C LEU A 442 31.20 -5.06 -33.11
N HIS A 443 31.06 -5.03 -34.45
CA HIS A 443 30.24 -6.00 -35.17
C HIS A 443 30.92 -7.37 -35.17
N PRO A 444 30.14 -8.47 -35.09
CA PRO A 444 30.68 -9.81 -35.11
C PRO A 444 31.57 -10.07 -36.31
N LYS A 445 32.77 -10.61 -36.07
CA LYS A 445 33.73 -10.91 -37.13
C LYS A 445 33.27 -12.10 -37.97
N PRO A 446 33.68 -12.21 -39.25
CA PRO A 446 33.31 -13.35 -40.10
C PRO A 446 33.71 -14.72 -39.54
N GLN A 447 34.76 -14.79 -38.72
CA GLN A 447 35.18 -16.02 -38.05
C GLN A 447 34.22 -16.40 -36.90
N GLU A 448 33.76 -15.43 -36.12
CA GLU A 448 32.80 -15.61 -35.02
C GLU A 448 31.43 -16.01 -35.57
N LEU A 449 30.99 -15.40 -36.67
CA LEU A 449 29.76 -15.77 -37.36
C LEU A 449 29.78 -17.21 -37.89
N LYS A 450 30.93 -17.68 -38.40
CA LYS A 450 31.09 -19.09 -38.81
C LYS A 450 31.01 -20.04 -37.61
N ALA A 451 31.60 -19.69 -36.48
CA ALA A 451 31.53 -20.49 -35.26
C ALA A 451 30.09 -20.57 -34.70
N LEU A 452 29.41 -19.42 -34.61
CA LEU A 452 28.01 -19.34 -34.19
C LEU A 452 27.07 -20.09 -35.15
N GLY A 453 27.28 -19.96 -36.47
CA GLY A 453 26.51 -20.68 -37.48
C GLY A 453 26.70 -22.20 -37.40
N LYS A 454 27.92 -22.66 -37.08
CA LYS A 454 28.20 -24.08 -36.81
C LYS A 454 27.46 -24.55 -35.55
N PHE A 455 27.54 -23.77 -34.47
CA PHE A 455 26.86 -24.07 -33.21
C PHE A 455 25.32 -24.17 -33.38
N ILE A 456 24.71 -23.24 -34.11
CA ILE A 456 23.25 -23.26 -34.38
C ILE A 456 22.85 -24.53 -35.15
N LYS A 457 23.64 -24.94 -36.15
CA LYS A 457 23.38 -26.14 -36.94
C LYS A 457 23.51 -27.43 -36.14
N GLU A 458 24.47 -27.49 -35.22
CA GLU A 458 24.76 -28.67 -34.38
C GLU A 458 23.86 -28.75 -33.14
N SER A 459 23.13 -27.68 -32.80
CA SER A 459 22.28 -27.63 -31.62
C SER A 459 21.07 -28.58 -31.72
N GLN A 460 20.97 -29.49 -30.75
CA GLN A 460 19.83 -30.41 -30.59
C GLN A 460 18.62 -29.74 -29.93
N THR A 461 18.81 -28.54 -29.34
CA THR A 461 17.76 -27.80 -28.64
C THR A 461 16.85 -27.03 -29.60
N LEU A 462 17.33 -26.70 -30.81
CA LEU A 462 16.60 -25.89 -31.79
C LEU A 462 15.99 -26.78 -32.88
N SER A 463 14.69 -26.59 -33.12
CA SER A 463 13.98 -27.15 -34.29
C SER A 463 14.40 -26.44 -35.60
N PRO A 464 14.09 -26.98 -36.79
CA PRO A 464 14.46 -26.37 -38.07
C PRO A 464 14.05 -24.89 -38.18
N ASP A 465 12.79 -24.56 -37.90
CA ASP A 465 12.27 -23.18 -37.96
C ASP A 465 12.98 -22.25 -36.96
N MET A 466 13.35 -22.79 -35.79
CA MET A 466 14.11 -22.04 -34.78
C MET A 466 15.55 -21.79 -35.21
N ARG A 467 16.17 -22.70 -35.97
CA ARG A 467 17.54 -22.53 -36.49
C ARG A 467 17.59 -21.47 -37.57
N ASP A 468 16.56 -21.39 -38.41
CA ASP A 468 16.46 -20.35 -39.43
C ASP A 468 16.30 -18.98 -38.77
N PHE A 469 15.44 -18.88 -37.74
CA PHE A 469 15.30 -17.67 -36.95
C PHE A 469 16.60 -17.29 -36.22
N ALA A 470 17.28 -18.25 -35.58
CA ALA A 470 18.57 -18.04 -34.91
C ALA A 470 19.66 -17.57 -35.88
N THR A 471 19.69 -18.14 -37.09
CA THR A 471 20.64 -17.75 -38.14
C THR A 471 20.38 -16.30 -38.56
N GLY A 472 19.11 -15.93 -38.79
CA GLY A 472 18.73 -14.56 -39.13
C GLY A 472 19.03 -13.53 -38.03
N LEU A 473 18.96 -13.93 -36.75
CA LEU A 473 19.39 -13.08 -35.63
C LEU A 473 20.90 -12.82 -35.67
N VAL A 474 21.70 -13.87 -35.90
CA VAL A 474 23.17 -13.78 -35.92
C VAL A 474 23.69 -13.04 -37.15
N THR A 475 23.05 -13.20 -38.31
CA THR A 475 23.47 -12.50 -39.54
C THR A 475 22.84 -11.12 -39.70
N ASN A 476 21.93 -10.73 -38.79
CA ASN A 476 21.15 -9.49 -38.85
C ASN A 476 20.28 -9.36 -40.13
N ASP A 477 19.86 -10.50 -40.70
CA ASP A 477 19.10 -10.54 -41.95
C ASP A 477 17.58 -10.51 -41.76
N LEU A 478 17.10 -10.62 -40.53
CA LEU A 478 15.66 -10.65 -40.26
C LEU A 478 14.99 -9.32 -40.63
N PRO A 479 13.87 -9.34 -41.38
CA PRO A 479 13.14 -8.12 -41.75
C PRO A 479 12.70 -7.27 -40.55
N LEU A 480 12.36 -7.92 -39.44
CA LEU A 480 11.95 -7.28 -38.18
C LEU A 480 13.05 -6.47 -37.49
N LEU A 481 14.32 -6.65 -37.87
CA LEU A 481 15.46 -5.90 -37.34
C LEU A 481 15.73 -4.61 -38.13
N ARG A 482 15.17 -4.49 -39.34
CA ARG A 482 15.37 -3.36 -40.26
C ARG A 482 14.49 -2.15 -39.94
N THR A 483 13.53 -2.29 -39.02
CA THR A 483 12.59 -1.23 -38.61
C THR A 483 13.18 -0.21 -37.63
N ALA A 484 14.39 -0.44 -37.13
CA ALA A 484 15.10 0.50 -36.27
C ALA A 484 16.37 0.98 -37.00
N GLY A 485 16.32 2.18 -37.59
CA GLY A 485 17.50 2.81 -38.19
C GLY A 485 18.48 3.31 -37.12
N PRO A 486 19.77 3.51 -37.46
CA PRO A 486 20.71 4.18 -36.58
C PRO A 486 20.26 5.64 -36.37
N GLY A 487 19.59 5.91 -35.25
CA GLY A 487 19.04 7.23 -34.90
C GLY A 487 17.55 7.27 -34.59
N ASP A 488 16.81 6.16 -34.76
CA ASP A 488 15.41 6.09 -34.34
C ASP A 488 15.28 6.08 -32.80
N GLY A 489 14.35 6.88 -32.28
CA GLY A 489 14.12 7.03 -30.84
C GLY A 489 13.81 5.71 -30.12
N GLY A 490 13.92 5.71 -28.78
CA GLY A 490 13.80 4.50 -27.94
C GLY A 490 12.54 3.64 -28.16
N LEU A 491 11.49 4.20 -28.78
CA LEU A 491 10.27 3.48 -29.14
C LEU A 491 10.50 2.39 -30.22
N ALA A 492 11.28 2.66 -31.26
CA ALA A 492 11.54 1.67 -32.34
C ALA A 492 12.38 0.49 -31.83
N GLY A 493 13.35 0.77 -30.95
CA GLY A 493 14.13 -0.25 -30.24
C GLY A 493 13.25 -1.16 -29.38
N MET A 494 12.36 -0.56 -28.57
CA MET A 494 11.42 -1.30 -27.73
C MET A 494 10.48 -2.20 -28.54
N VAL A 495 9.92 -1.69 -29.65
CA VAL A 495 9.06 -2.51 -30.54
C VAL A 495 9.84 -3.68 -31.14
N THR A 496 11.10 -3.48 -31.52
CA THR A 496 11.95 -4.55 -32.05
C THR A 496 12.25 -5.61 -30.98
N GLU A 497 12.55 -5.20 -29.75
CA GLU A 497 12.77 -6.12 -28.62
C GLU A 497 11.52 -6.93 -28.30
N LEU A 498 10.35 -6.28 -28.24
CA LEU A 498 9.06 -6.94 -28.04
C LEU A 498 8.73 -7.90 -29.19
N ALA A 499 9.00 -7.52 -30.44
CA ALA A 499 8.77 -8.37 -31.61
C ALA A 499 9.66 -9.61 -31.59
N VAL A 500 10.95 -9.47 -31.27
CA VAL A 500 11.90 -10.60 -31.13
C VAL A 500 11.47 -11.52 -29.99
N HIS A 501 11.11 -10.95 -28.83
CA HIS A 501 10.65 -11.72 -27.69
C HIS A 501 9.38 -12.51 -28.01
N THR A 502 8.42 -11.86 -28.69
CA THR A 502 7.18 -12.48 -29.15
C THR A 502 7.46 -13.60 -30.14
N ALA A 503 8.32 -13.37 -31.14
CA ALA A 503 8.70 -14.39 -32.12
C ALA A 503 9.37 -15.61 -31.46
N ALA A 504 10.34 -15.39 -30.57
CA ALA A 504 11.00 -16.46 -29.82
C ALA A 504 10.00 -17.27 -28.97
N THR A 505 9.08 -16.57 -28.29
CA THR A 505 8.04 -17.21 -27.47
C THR A 505 7.06 -18.01 -28.32
N LEU A 506 6.64 -17.49 -29.47
CA LEU A 506 5.70 -18.16 -30.38
C LEU A 506 6.34 -19.35 -31.10
N LEU A 507 7.63 -19.30 -31.45
CA LEU A 507 8.36 -20.42 -32.04
C LEU A 507 8.57 -21.54 -31.02
N CYS A 508 9.00 -21.20 -29.81
CA CYS A 508 9.37 -22.17 -28.78
C CYS A 508 8.20 -22.71 -27.95
N GLY A 509 7.10 -21.96 -27.83
CA GLY A 509 5.93 -22.40 -27.06
C GLY A 509 5.25 -23.63 -27.67
N GLN A 510 4.62 -24.47 -26.85
CA GLN A 510 3.84 -25.64 -27.33
C GLN A 510 2.36 -25.55 -26.95
N HIS A 511 1.93 -24.43 -26.36
CA HIS A 511 0.58 -24.27 -25.83
C HIS A 511 -0.43 -23.91 -26.93
N ARG A 512 -1.61 -24.54 -26.91
CA ARG A 512 -2.67 -24.34 -27.93
C ARG A 512 -3.15 -22.89 -28.06
N VAL A 513 -3.16 -22.14 -26.96
CA VAL A 513 -3.56 -20.72 -26.98
C VAL A 513 -2.63 -19.85 -27.83
N LEU A 514 -1.39 -20.28 -28.05
CA LEU A 514 -0.43 -19.54 -28.88
C LEU A 514 -0.62 -19.78 -30.38
N GLU A 515 -1.40 -20.80 -30.77
CA GLU A 515 -1.55 -21.21 -32.18
C GLU A 515 -2.13 -20.09 -33.07
N PRO A 516 -3.21 -19.37 -32.69
CA PRO A 516 -3.73 -18.26 -33.50
C PRO A 516 -2.70 -17.13 -33.65
N LEU A 517 -1.95 -16.83 -32.59
CA LEU A 517 -0.90 -15.80 -32.61
C LEU A 517 0.32 -16.23 -33.43
N ARG A 518 0.69 -17.51 -33.39
CA ARG A 518 1.73 -18.10 -34.24
C ARG A 518 1.35 -18.01 -35.71
N ASN A 519 0.11 -18.35 -36.04
CA ASN A 519 -0.39 -18.24 -37.41
C ASN A 519 -0.39 -16.79 -37.87
N LEU A 520 -0.77 -15.85 -37.01
CA LEU A 520 -0.70 -14.42 -37.32
C LEU A 520 0.74 -13.94 -37.57
N ALA A 521 1.73 -14.45 -36.83
CA ALA A 521 3.13 -14.07 -36.95
C ALA A 521 3.87 -14.73 -38.13
N PHE A 522 3.69 -16.04 -38.34
CA PHE A 522 4.50 -16.83 -39.29
C PHE A 522 3.70 -17.39 -40.47
N SER A 523 2.37 -17.29 -40.47
CA SER A 523 1.52 -17.79 -41.56
C SER A 523 0.28 -16.90 -41.78
N PRO A 524 0.45 -15.58 -41.98
CA PRO A 524 -0.66 -14.61 -41.95
C PRO A 524 -1.78 -14.91 -42.96
N ALA A 525 -1.46 -15.60 -44.06
CA ALA A 525 -2.44 -16.03 -45.07
C ALA A 525 -3.55 -16.92 -44.48
N THR A 526 -3.26 -17.74 -43.47
CA THR A 526 -4.26 -18.62 -42.83
C THR A 526 -5.22 -17.85 -41.92
N MET A 527 -4.87 -16.62 -41.52
CA MET A 527 -5.63 -15.78 -40.61
C MET A 527 -6.46 -14.68 -41.32
N ALA A 528 -6.45 -14.63 -42.65
CA ALA A 528 -7.07 -13.54 -43.44
C ALA A 528 -8.60 -13.38 -43.21
N ARG A 529 -9.29 -14.41 -42.71
CA ARG A 529 -10.73 -14.40 -42.40
C ARG A 529 -11.02 -14.77 -40.94
N ALA A 530 -10.04 -14.61 -40.05
CA ALA A 530 -10.19 -14.90 -38.63
C ALA A 530 -10.60 -13.65 -37.83
N PHE A 531 -11.35 -13.85 -36.75
CA PHE A 531 -11.58 -12.79 -35.77
C PHE A 531 -10.33 -12.61 -34.91
N LEU A 532 -9.70 -11.43 -34.99
CA LEU A 532 -8.57 -11.07 -34.16
C LEU A 532 -9.04 -10.69 -32.75
N PRO A 533 -8.23 -10.97 -31.72
CA PRO A 533 -8.50 -10.48 -30.38
C PRO A 533 -8.65 -8.96 -30.38
N THR A 534 -9.50 -8.45 -29.49
CA THR A 534 -9.85 -7.03 -29.34
C THR A 534 -10.46 -6.35 -30.56
N MET A 535 -10.92 -7.09 -31.58
CA MET A 535 -11.81 -6.52 -32.58
C MET A 535 -13.18 -6.17 -31.98
N PRO A 536 -13.81 -5.05 -32.39
CA PRO A 536 -15.17 -4.73 -32.01
C PRO A 536 -16.11 -5.88 -32.42
N GLN A 537 -16.92 -6.35 -31.47
CA GLN A 537 -17.93 -7.36 -31.77
C GLN A 537 -19.09 -6.67 -32.48
N ASP A 538 -19.26 -6.97 -33.76
CA ASP A 538 -20.31 -6.37 -34.56
C ASP A 538 -21.66 -6.98 -34.17
N MET A 539 -22.32 -6.35 -33.18
CA MET A 539 -23.67 -6.71 -32.73
C MET A 539 -24.73 -6.36 -33.80
N LEU A 540 -24.35 -5.94 -35.01
CA LEU A 540 -25.26 -5.55 -36.10
C LEU A 540 -26.36 -6.59 -36.37
N ALA A 541 -26.03 -7.88 -36.33
CA ALA A 541 -27.02 -8.95 -36.51
C ALA A 541 -28.06 -8.99 -35.37
N GLN A 542 -27.62 -8.79 -34.12
CA GLN A 542 -28.49 -8.74 -32.94
C GLN A 542 -29.27 -7.43 -32.88
N ALA A 543 -28.65 -6.31 -33.24
CA ALA A 543 -29.27 -4.99 -33.30
C ALA A 543 -30.33 -4.89 -34.41
N ARG A 544 -30.15 -5.58 -35.55
CA ARG A 544 -31.19 -5.73 -36.58
C ARG A 544 -32.41 -6.52 -36.09
N SER A 545 -32.22 -7.42 -35.13
CA SER A 545 -33.30 -8.23 -34.54
C SER A 545 -34.00 -7.58 -33.34
N TRP A 546 -33.55 -6.41 -32.88
CA TRP A 546 -34.17 -5.70 -31.78
C TRP A 546 -35.45 -4.98 -32.21
N LYS A 547 -36.60 -5.40 -31.65
CA LYS A 547 -37.93 -4.79 -31.89
C LYS A 547 -37.98 -3.28 -31.67
N GLY A 548 -37.12 -2.73 -30.81
CA GLY A 548 -37.01 -1.29 -30.55
C GLY A 548 -36.35 -0.47 -31.68
N LEU A 549 -35.68 -1.12 -32.64
CA LEU A 549 -34.97 -0.47 -33.75
C LEU A 549 -35.63 -0.65 -35.12
N GLU A 550 -36.87 -1.16 -35.19
CA GLU A 550 -37.61 -1.37 -36.44
C GLU A 550 -37.83 -0.09 -37.29
N ARG A 551 -37.69 1.10 -36.68
CA ARG A 551 -37.88 2.40 -37.33
C ARG A 551 -36.58 3.09 -37.76
N VAL A 552 -35.42 2.47 -37.57
CA VAL A 552 -34.11 3.10 -37.85
C VAL A 552 -33.60 2.61 -39.21
N GLN A 553 -33.19 3.54 -40.08
CA GLN A 553 -32.55 3.20 -41.36
C GLN A 553 -31.07 2.88 -41.15
N TRP A 554 -30.66 1.70 -41.58
CA TRP A 554 -29.26 1.26 -41.55
C TRP A 554 -28.52 1.75 -42.80
N TYR A 555 -27.45 2.52 -42.63
CA TYR A 555 -26.58 2.91 -43.74
C TYR A 555 -25.80 1.69 -44.23
N SER A 556 -25.98 1.34 -45.51
CA SER A 556 -25.50 0.07 -46.08
C SER A 556 -24.01 0.06 -46.45
N THR A 557 -23.33 1.21 -46.35
CA THR A 557 -21.94 1.37 -46.79
C THR A 557 -21.29 2.50 -46.01
N CYS A 558 -20.26 2.17 -45.23
CA CYS A 558 -19.33 3.16 -44.69
C CYS A 558 -18.37 3.54 -45.84
N PRO A 559 -18.33 4.81 -46.32
CA PRO A 559 -17.39 5.19 -47.35
C PRO A 559 -15.97 5.12 -46.79
N VAL A 560 -15.17 4.18 -47.30
CA VAL A 560 -13.74 4.04 -47.00
C VAL A 560 -13.02 5.31 -47.46
N PRO A 561 -12.32 6.07 -46.58
CA PRO A 561 -11.65 7.30 -47.02
C PRO A 561 -10.26 7.08 -47.65
N TRP A 562 -9.74 5.85 -47.77
CA TRP A 562 -8.35 5.64 -48.23
C TRP A 562 -8.19 4.36 -49.05
N SER A 563 -8.49 4.43 -50.34
CA SER A 563 -7.89 3.54 -51.33
C SER A 563 -7.75 4.24 -52.68
N GLN A 564 -6.49 4.50 -53.03
CA GLN A 564 -5.92 4.64 -54.39
C GLN A 564 -6.07 5.99 -55.10
N SER A 565 -5.05 6.84 -54.91
CA SER A 565 -4.43 7.56 -56.02
C SER A 565 -3.30 6.70 -56.59
N SER A 566 -3.60 5.97 -57.66
CA SER A 566 -2.62 5.39 -58.57
C SER A 566 -3.23 5.38 -59.97
N GLU A 567 -3.07 6.50 -60.67
CA GLU A 567 -3.05 6.59 -62.14
C GLU A 567 -2.51 7.98 -62.53
N LEU A 568 -1.19 8.08 -62.62
CA LEU A 568 -0.40 8.67 -63.73
C LEU A 568 1.10 8.48 -63.46
#